data_AF-A0A076LI72-F1
#
_entry.id   AF-A0A076LI72-F1
#
_cell.length_a   1.000
_cell.length_b   1.000
_cell.length_c   1.000
_cell.angle_alpha   90.00
_cell.angle_beta   90.00
_cell.angle_gamma   90.00
#
_symmetry.space_group_name_H-M   'P 1'
#
loop_
_entity.id
_entity.type
_entity.pdbx_description
1 polymer ?
#
loop_
_entity_poly.entity_id
_entity_poly.type
_entity_poly.pdbx_seq_one_letter_code
_entity_poly.pdbx_strand_id
1 'polypeptide(L)'
;MYKHIVKILKREGISGATVYKGICGYGVRGIAEVDIFRLSINLPVIIECIDIEENINKVLPKLYEIIKDNGLIVITDGYVYKGETHE
;
A
#
# COMPACT_ATOMS: atom_id res chain seq x y z
N MET A 1 7.06 6.99 5.62
CA MET A 1 7.11 5.64 5.00
C MET A 1 6.27 5.54 3.73
N TYR A 2 4.94 5.70 3.77
CA TYR A 2 4.08 5.47 2.59
C TYR A 2 4.47 6.27 1.33
N LYS A 3 4.86 7.55 1.47
CA LYS A 3 5.34 8.37 0.33
C LYS A 3 6.57 7.76 -0.37
N HIS A 4 7.42 7.06 0.37
CA HIS A 4 8.60 6.39 -0.18
C HIS A 4 8.20 5.15 -0.98
N ILE A 5 7.27 4.35 -0.44
CA ILE A 5 6.72 3.17 -1.14
C ILE A 5 6.03 3.59 -2.45
N VAL A 6 5.18 4.63 -2.42
CA VAL A 6 4.54 5.16 -3.64
C VAL A 6 5.57 5.61 -4.69
N LYS A 7 6.67 6.26 -4.27
CA LYS A 7 7.76 6.63 -5.18
C LYS A 7 8.44 5.42 -5.80
N ILE A 8 8.59 4.32 -5.06
CA ILE A 8 9.17 3.07 -5.58
C ILE A 8 8.24 2.43 -6.59
N LEU A 9 6.96 2.26 -6.26
CA LEU A 9 5.96 1.72 -7.19
C LEU A 9 5.97 2.49 -8.51
N LYS A 10 5.97 3.83 -8.45
CA LYS A 10 6.06 4.69 -9.63
C LYS A 10 7.38 4.53 -10.41
N ARG A 11 8.51 4.38 -9.73
CA ARG A 11 9.82 4.21 -10.37
C ARG A 11 9.98 2.84 -11.03
N GLU A 12 9.35 1.80 -10.47
CA GLU A 12 9.44 0.43 -10.98
C GLU A 12 8.48 0.15 -12.15
N GLY A 13 7.57 1.09 -12.43
CA GLY A 13 6.64 1.01 -13.56
C GLY A 13 5.26 0.45 -13.22
N ILE A 14 4.87 0.47 -11.94
CA ILE A 14 3.51 0.06 -11.54
C ILE A 14 2.50 1.07 -12.08
N SER A 15 1.43 0.54 -12.70
CA SER A 15 0.39 1.28 -13.43
C SER A 15 -0.30 2.34 -12.59
N GLY A 16 -0.50 2.06 -11.30
CA GLY A 16 -1.09 3.00 -10.35
C GLY A 16 -1.04 2.50 -8.91
N ALA A 17 -1.18 3.41 -7.97
CA ALA A 17 -1.30 3.06 -6.55
C ALA A 17 -2.19 4.06 -5.82
N THR A 18 -3.05 3.55 -4.95
CA THR A 18 -3.95 4.34 -4.09
C THR A 18 -3.53 4.17 -2.64
N VAL A 19 -3.56 5.26 -1.87
CA VAL A 19 -3.21 5.25 -0.44
C VAL A 19 -4.47 5.51 0.37
N TYR A 20 -4.83 4.57 1.22
CA TYR A 20 -5.89 4.71 2.22
C TYR A 20 -5.27 4.97 3.59
N LYS A 21 -5.89 5.85 4.36
CA LYS A 21 -5.52 6.10 5.76
C LYS A 21 -6.70 5.74 6.65
N GLY A 22 -6.53 4.74 7.49
CA GLY A 22 -7.57 4.31 8.42
C GLY A 22 -7.72 5.29 9.59
N ILE A 23 -8.91 5.28 10.20
CA ILE A 23 -9.21 6.07 11.40
C ILE A 23 -8.88 5.31 12.70
N CYS A 24 -8.76 3.98 12.62
CA CYS A 24 -8.34 3.12 13.71
C CYS A 24 -7.80 1.78 13.19
N GLY A 25 -7.10 1.04 14.04
CA GLY A 25 -6.62 -0.32 13.77
C GLY A 25 -5.83 -0.88 14.96
N TYR A 26 -5.56 -2.18 14.95
CA TYR A 26 -4.73 -2.83 15.96
C TYR A 26 -3.80 -3.88 15.33
N GLY A 27 -2.75 -4.25 16.07
CA GLY A 27 -1.84 -5.32 15.67
C GLY A 27 -0.78 -5.59 16.73
N VAL A 28 0.37 -6.13 16.33
CA VAL A 28 1.50 -6.44 17.23
C VAL A 28 2.05 -5.22 17.98
N ARG A 29 1.69 -4.00 17.54
CA ARG A 29 2.12 -2.71 18.12
C ARG A 29 1.06 -2.05 18.98
N GLY A 30 -0.03 -2.75 19.29
CA GLY A 30 -1.16 -2.21 20.05
C GLY A 30 -2.23 -1.57 19.15
N ILE A 31 -3.03 -0.69 19.75
CA ILE A 31 -4.15 -0.01 19.12
C ILE A 31 -3.70 1.38 18.63
N ALA A 32 -4.07 1.72 17.41
CA ALA A 32 -3.98 3.05 16.84
C ALA A 32 -5.39 3.57 16.56
N GLU A 33 -5.70 4.78 17.01
CA GLU A 33 -6.99 5.43 16.77
C GLU A 33 -6.82 6.95 16.66
N VAL A 34 -7.78 7.59 15.98
CA VAL A 34 -7.87 9.05 15.94
C VAL A 34 -8.31 9.53 17.33
N ASP A 35 -7.45 10.30 17.98
CA ASP A 35 -7.76 11.02 19.21
C ASP A 35 -7.77 12.52 18.90
N ILE A 36 -8.85 13.20 19.27
CA ILE A 36 -9.06 14.62 18.98
C ILE A 36 -8.03 15.48 19.73
N PHE A 37 -7.54 15.02 20.89
CA PHE A 37 -6.56 15.71 21.71
C PHE A 37 -5.12 15.33 21.37
N ARG A 38 -4.90 14.13 20.82
CA ARG A 38 -3.59 13.67 20.35
C ARG A 38 -3.63 13.56 18.84
N LEU A 39 -3.07 14.54 18.12
CA LEU A 39 -2.78 14.45 16.68
C LEU A 39 -2.27 13.04 16.37
N SER A 40 -3.11 12.13 15.88
CA SER A 40 -2.79 10.71 15.91
C SER A 40 -1.73 10.41 14.84
N ILE A 41 -0.49 10.17 15.28
CA ILE A 41 0.69 10.10 14.39
C ILE A 41 0.83 8.72 13.71
N ASN A 42 0.24 7.67 14.29
CA ASN A 42 0.46 6.27 13.89
C ASN A 42 -0.78 5.55 13.34
N LEU A 43 -1.66 6.27 12.64
CA LEU A 43 -2.81 5.64 12.00
C LEU A 43 -2.38 4.62 10.92
N PRO A 44 -3.13 3.52 10.75
CA PRO A 44 -2.83 2.52 9.75
C PRO A 44 -2.93 3.11 8.34
N VAL A 45 -2.03 2.67 7.47
CA VAL A 45 -1.98 3.08 6.07
C VAL A 45 -1.97 1.83 5.21
N ILE A 46 -2.87 1.78 4.23
CA ILE A 46 -2.93 0.73 3.21
C ILE A 46 -2.52 1.37 1.89
N ILE A 47 -1.61 0.71 1.18
CA ILE A 47 -1.21 1.11 -0.17
C ILE A 47 -1.65 -0.03 -1.08
N GLU A 48 -2.57 0.27 -1.98
CA GLU A 48 -3.11 -0.69 -2.93
C GLU A 48 -2.59 -0.35 -4.32
N CYS A 49 -2.07 -1.35 -5.02
CA CYS A 49 -1.71 -1.24 -6.44
C CYS A 49 -2.21 -2.48 -7.17
N ILE A 50 -2.65 -2.26 -8.41
CA ILE A 50 -3.22 -3.31 -9.26
C ILE A 50 -2.43 -3.27 -10.57
N ASP A 51 -1.84 -4.40 -10.93
CA ASP A 51 -1.05 -4.56 -12.15
C ASP A 51 -1.01 -6.03 -12.57
N ILE A 52 -0.40 -6.30 -13.72
CA ILE A 52 -0.08 -7.66 -14.15
C ILE A 52 0.94 -8.31 -13.21
N GLU A 53 0.89 -9.63 -13.12
CA GLU A 53 1.71 -10.44 -12.22
C GLU A 53 3.21 -10.15 -12.38
N GLU A 54 3.69 -9.98 -13.61
CA GLU A 54 5.10 -9.71 -13.90
C GLU A 54 5.59 -8.42 -13.24
N ASN A 55 4.77 -7.37 -13.28
CA ASN A 55 5.10 -6.08 -12.67
C ASN A 55 5.08 -6.17 -11.14
N ILE A 56 4.11 -6.89 -10.56
CA ILE A 56 4.02 -7.14 -9.11
C ILE A 56 5.25 -7.93 -8.64
N ASN A 57 5.59 -9.02 -9.30
CA ASN A 57 6.73 -9.87 -8.93
C ASN A 57 8.07 -9.13 -9.00
N LYS A 58 8.22 -8.19 -9.94
CA LYS A 58 9.42 -7.36 -10.05
C LYS A 58 9.62 -6.42 -8.86
N VAL A 59 8.54 -5.84 -8.32
CA VAL A 59 8.64 -4.85 -7.22
C VAL A 59 8.59 -5.50 -5.83
N LEU A 60 7.99 -6.69 -5.71
CA LEU A 60 7.74 -7.37 -4.44
C LEU A 60 9.00 -7.54 -3.55
N PRO A 61 10.17 -7.98 -4.05
CA PRO A 61 11.38 -8.08 -3.23
C PRO A 61 11.81 -6.74 -2.62
N LYS A 62 11.68 -5.64 -3.38
CA LYS A 62 12.01 -4.29 -2.90
C LYS A 62 11.05 -3.82 -1.81
N LEU A 63 9.76 -4.14 -1.95
CA LEU A 63 8.76 -3.84 -0.94
C LEU A 63 9.01 -4.64 0.34
N TYR A 64 9.36 -5.92 0.21
CA TYR A 64 9.68 -6.78 1.33
C TYR A 64 10.86 -6.25 2.14
N GLU A 65 11.94 -5.81 1.47
CA GLU A 65 13.10 -5.20 2.13
C GLU A 65 12.79 -3.90 2.88
N ILE A 66 11.75 -3.16 2.48
CA ILE A 66 11.36 -1.92 3.16
C ILE A 66 10.42 -2.20 4.32
N ILE A 67 9.48 -3.13 4.13
CA ILE A 67 8.43 -3.43 5.10
C ILE A 67 9.00 -4.28 6.23
N LYS A 68 9.74 -5.36 5.90
CA LYS A 68 10.26 -6.34 6.87
C LYS A 68 9.17 -6.71 7.88
N ASP A 69 9.47 -6.57 9.17
CA ASP A 69 8.57 -6.91 10.27
C ASP A 69 7.64 -5.74 10.70
N ASN A 70 7.59 -4.66 9.90
CA ASN A 70 6.82 -3.44 10.21
C ASN A 70 5.46 -3.36 9.51
N GLY A 71 5.04 -4.41 8.82
CA GLY A 71 3.77 -4.42 8.10
C GLY A 71 3.49 -5.76 7.45
N LEU A 72 2.46 -5.77 6.60
CA LEU A 72 2.02 -6.94 5.87
C LEU A 72 1.93 -6.59 4.39
N ILE A 73 2.19 -7.57 3.54
CA ILE A 73 1.91 -7.52 2.10
C ILE A 73 0.89 -8.61 1.82
N VAL A 74 -0.20 -8.24 1.16
CA VAL A 74 -1.24 -9.17 0.72
C VAL A 74 -1.25 -9.15 -0.80
N ILE A 75 -1.26 -10.32 -1.41
CA ILE A 75 -1.39 -10.51 -2.86
C ILE A 75 -2.73 -11.21 -3.09
N THR A 76 -3.47 -10.75 -4.10
CA THR A 76 -4.77 -11.30 -4.45
C THR A 76 -4.91 -11.28 -5.95
N ASP A 77 -5.27 -12.42 -6.53
CA ASP A 77 -5.55 -12.55 -7.95
C ASP A 77 -6.94 -12.00 -8.26
N GLY A 78 -7.08 -11.33 -9.40
CA GLY A 78 -8.35 -10.75 -9.82
C GLY A 78 -8.37 -10.39 -11.30
N TYR A 79 -9.58 -10.13 -11.80
CA TYR A 79 -9.79 -9.67 -13.16
C TYR A 79 -10.02 -8.15 -13.15
N VAL A 80 -9.29 -7.44 -14.01
CA VAL A 80 -9.45 -5.99 -14.18
C VAL A 80 -10.23 -5.71 -15.45
N TYR A 81 -11.44 -5.17 -15.32
CA TYR A 81 -12.19 -4.65 -16.45
C TYR A 81 -11.77 -3.19 -16.70
N LYS A 82 -11.17 -2.91 -17.86
CA LYS A 82 -10.69 -1.57 -18.22
C LYS A 82 -11.71 -0.68 -18.93
N GLY A 83 -12.88 -1.20 -19.33
CA GLY A 83 -13.86 -0.45 -20.10
C GLY A 83 -13.31 0.11 -21.43
N GLU A 84 -14.06 1.02 -22.06
CA GLU A 84 -13.52 1.82 -23.17
C GLU A 84 -12.63 2.93 -22.61
N THR A 85 -11.33 2.84 -22.89
CA THR A 85 -10.39 3.94 -22.66
C THR A 85 -10.56 4.96 -23.79
N HIS A 86 -11.13 6.12 -23.49
CA HIS A 86 -10.96 7.30 -24.34
C HIS A 86 -9.56 7.87 -24.03
N GLU A 87 -8.64 7.68 -24.97
CA GLU A 87 -7.34 8.37 -24.99
C GLU A 87 -7.52 9.90 -25.10
#